data_AF-A0A553JNK4-F1
#
_entry.id   AF-A0A553JNK4-F1
#
_cell.length_a   1.000
_cell.length_b   1.000
_cell.length_c   1.000
_cell.angle_alpha   90.00
_cell.angle_beta   90.00
_cell.angle_gamma   90.00
#
_symmetry.space_group_name_H-M   'P 1'
#
loop_
_entity.id
_entity.type
_entity.pdbx_description
1 polymer ?
#
loop_
_entity_poly.entity_id
_entity_poly.type
_entity_poly.pdbx_seq_one_letter_code
_entity_poly.pdbx_strand_id
1 'polypeptide(L)'
;MTAKQETTIEMHCESCGMVTNEQGEYCQYCVDENGQLRPYEEVFAKMERWLARVEPTLSHEQIAQKTKNYMATMPEWRGRDEI
;
A
#
# COMPACT_ATOMS: atom_id res chain seq x y z
N MET A 1 -6.74 -20.17 -32.19
CA MET A 1 -5.63 -20.37 -31.23
C MET A 1 -6.02 -19.66 -29.96
N THR A 2 -6.42 -20.43 -28.95
CA THR A 2 -7.07 -19.94 -27.73
C THR A 2 -6.00 -19.47 -26.75
N ALA A 3 -5.79 -18.16 -26.64
CA ALA A 3 -5.05 -17.60 -25.52
C ALA A 3 -5.98 -17.64 -24.30
N LYS A 4 -5.74 -18.60 -23.41
CA LYS A 4 -6.41 -18.67 -22.11
C LYS A 4 -5.99 -17.43 -21.32
N GLN A 5 -6.94 -16.51 -21.11
CA GLN A 5 -6.78 -15.45 -20.12
C GLN A 5 -6.78 -16.14 -18.76
N GLU A 6 -5.59 -16.32 -18.22
CA GLU A 6 -5.40 -16.73 -16.83
C GLU A 6 -5.74 -15.49 -16.00
N THR A 7 -7.01 -15.38 -15.62
CA THR A 7 -7.53 -14.30 -14.76
C THR A 7 -6.88 -14.46 -13.39
N THR A 8 -5.66 -13.95 -13.25
CA THR A 8 -5.04 -13.79 -11.93
C THR A 8 -5.92 -12.80 -11.20
N ILE A 9 -6.63 -13.24 -10.16
CA ILE A 9 -7.38 -12.34 -9.29
C ILE A 9 -6.31 -11.48 -8.60
N GLU A 10 -6.06 -10.29 -9.14
CA GLU A 10 -5.16 -9.30 -8.54
C GLU A 10 -5.81 -8.81 -7.24
N MET A 11 -5.46 -9.46 -6.12
CA MET A 11 -5.84 -9.01 -4.80
C MET A 11 -4.96 -7.82 -4.45
N HIS A 12 -5.56 -6.75 -3.95
CA HIS A 12 -4.83 -5.55 -3.55
C HIS A 12 -4.84 -5.46 -2.03
N CYS A 13 -3.72 -5.08 -1.42
CA CYS A 13 -3.68 -4.83 0.01
C CYS A 13 -4.54 -3.61 0.36
N GLU A 14 -5.47 -3.76 1.31
CA GLU A 14 -6.40 -2.70 1.73
C GLU A 14 -5.73 -1.54 2.48
N SER A 15 -4.46 -1.69 2.85
CA SER A 15 -3.66 -0.68 3.56
C SER A 15 -2.66 0.05 2.67
N CYS A 16 -1.99 -0.65 1.74
CA CYS A 16 -0.97 -0.05 0.88
C CYS A 16 -1.27 -0.13 -0.60
N GLY A 17 -2.39 -0.72 -1.01
CA GLY A 17 -2.82 -0.82 -2.41
C GLY A 17 -1.90 -1.63 -3.32
N MET A 18 -0.84 -2.23 -2.79
CA MET A 18 0.05 -3.09 -3.58
C MET A 18 -0.65 -4.38 -3.95
N VAL A 19 -0.41 -4.84 -5.18
CA VAL A 19 -0.87 -6.15 -5.66
C VAL A 19 -0.21 -7.24 -4.81
N THR A 20 -1.04 -8.10 -4.24
CA THR A 20 -0.64 -9.25 -3.45
C THR A 20 -1.20 -10.52 -4.09
N ASN A 21 -0.39 -11.58 -4.09
CA ASN A 21 -0.84 -12.92 -4.46
C ASN A 21 -1.24 -13.74 -3.23
N GLU A 22 -1.23 -13.12 -2.05
CA GLU A 22 -1.53 -13.73 -0.76
C GLU A 22 -3.04 -13.63 -0.47
N GLN A 23 -3.63 -14.68 0.10
CA GLN A 23 -5.02 -14.65 0.56
C GLN A 23 -5.09 -13.87 1.88
N GLY A 24 -5.59 -12.63 1.85
CA GLY A 24 -5.75 -11.78 3.03
C GLY A 24 -6.03 -10.31 2.71
N GLU A 25 -6.55 -9.56 3.68
CA GLU A 25 -6.86 -8.12 3.57
C GLU A 25 -5.59 -7.25 3.47
N TYR A 26 -4.50 -7.69 4.12
CA TYR A 26 -3.23 -6.97 4.15
C TYR A 26 -2.03 -7.83 3.75
N CYS A 27 -1.01 -7.22 3.13
CA CYS A 27 0.23 -7.90 2.77
C CYS A 27 1.20 -8.01 3.96
N GLN A 28 2.16 -8.94 3.88
CA GLN A 28 3.19 -9.17 4.89
C GLN A 28 4.00 -7.92 5.31
N TYR A 29 4.08 -6.90 4.45
CA TYR A 29 4.81 -5.66 4.74
C TYR A 29 4.01 -4.68 5.61
N CYS A 30 2.67 -4.78 5.55
CA CYS A 30 1.73 -3.93 6.27
C CYS A 30 1.34 -4.52 7.63
N VAL A 31 1.54 -5.82 7.83
CA VAL A 31 1.25 -6.50 9.10
C VAL A 31 2.51 -6.67 9.96
N ASP A 32 2.30 -6.94 11.24
CA ASP A 32 3.33 -7.33 12.20
C ASP A 32 3.53 -8.85 12.23
N GLU A 33 4.36 -9.33 13.17
CA GLU A 33 4.66 -10.75 13.36
C GLU A 33 3.43 -11.59 13.79
N ASN A 34 2.39 -10.93 14.31
CA ASN A 34 1.13 -11.55 14.69
C ASN A 34 0.07 -11.49 13.57
N GLY A 35 0.41 -10.88 12.42
CA GLY A 35 -0.52 -10.66 11.31
C GLY A 35 -1.48 -9.49 11.54
N GLN A 36 -1.26 -8.65 12.55
CA GLN A 36 -2.07 -7.44 12.77
C GLN A 36 -1.53 -6.28 11.94
N LEU A 37 -2.44 -5.49 11.40
CA LEU A 37 -2.10 -4.28 10.67
C LEU A 37 -1.29 -3.32 11.55
N ARG A 38 -0.15 -2.87 11.03
CA ARG A 38 0.71 -1.89 11.69
C ARG A 38 0.03 -0.52 11.79
N PRO A 39 0.43 0.32 12.76
CA PRO A 39 -0.02 1.70 12.82
C PRO A 39 0.26 2.46 11.52
N TYR A 40 -0.61 3.42 11.19
CA TYR A 40 -0.50 4.25 9.99
C TYR A 40 0.90 4.85 9.81
N GLU A 41 1.51 5.40 10.86
CA GLU A 41 2.83 6.03 10.79
C GLU A 41 3.93 5.04 10.36
N GLU A 42 3.84 3.78 10.79
CA GLU A 42 4.77 2.74 10.37
C GLU A 42 4.57 2.35 8.90
N VAL A 43 3.32 2.20 8.47
CA VAL A 43 2.99 1.89 7.07
C VAL A 43 3.39 3.05 6.16
N PHE A 44 3.12 4.29 6.59
CA PHE A 44 3.50 5.51 5.90
C PHE A 44 5.01 5.59 5.70
N ALA A 45 5.81 5.43 6.77
CA ALA A 45 7.27 5.47 6.67
C ALA A 45 7.84 4.36 5.77
N LYS A 46 7.19 3.18 5.73
CA LYS A 46 7.55 2.10 4.79
C LYS A 46 7.23 2.48 3.35
N MET A 47 6.06 3.06 3.11
CA MET A 47 5.63 3.50 1.78
C MET A 47 6.48 4.66 1.26
N GLU A 48 6.88 5.60 2.11
CA GLU A 48 7.82 6.67 1.73
C GLU A 48 9.17 6.09 1.28
N ARG A 49 9.73 5.14 2.03
CA ARG A 49 10.99 4.49 1.66
C ARG A 49 10.88 3.70 0.36
N TRP A 50 9.72 3.08 0.12
CA TRP A 50 9.45 2.40 -1.14
C TRP A 50 9.35 3.41 -2.30
N LEU A 51 8.57 4.47 -2.13
CA LEU A 51 8.38 5.49 -3.16
C LEU A 51 9.67 6.24 -3.46
N ALA A 52 10.52 6.50 -2.46
CA ALA A 52 11.85 7.06 -2.65
C ALA A 52 12.78 6.17 -3.50
N ARG A 53 12.59 4.84 -3.46
CA ARG A 53 13.33 3.89 -4.30
C ARG A 53 12.79 3.82 -5.72
N VAL A 54 11.46 3.92 -5.86
CA VAL A 54 10.78 3.84 -7.17
C VAL A 54 10.91 5.16 -7.95
N GLU A 55 10.78 6.30 -7.27
CA GLU A 55 10.88 7.65 -7.84
C GLU A 55 11.99 8.46 -7.14
N PRO A 56 13.28 8.14 -7.39
CA PRO A 56 14.41 8.80 -6.73
C PRO A 56 14.59 10.28 -7.13
N THR A 57 13.84 10.73 -8.14
CA THR A 57 13.85 12.13 -8.62
C THR A 57 12.96 13.05 -7.78
N LEU A 58 12.08 12.49 -6.94
CA LEU A 58 11.23 13.26 -6.06
C LEU A 58 11.97 13.70 -4.81
N SER A 59 11.65 14.90 -4.34
CA SER A 59 12.07 15.36 -3.01
C SER A 59 11.32 14.61 -1.91
N HIS A 60 11.90 14.58 -0.71
CA HIS A 60 11.28 13.97 0.47
C HIS A 60 9.86 14.49 0.74
N GLU A 61 9.64 15.80 0.59
CA GLU A 61 8.33 16.42 0.80
C GLU A 61 7.29 15.96 -0.23
N GLN A 62 7.70 15.82 -1.50
CA GLN A 62 6.84 15.27 -2.56
C GLN A 62 6.52 13.80 -2.33
N ILE A 63 7.49 13.01 -1.84
CA ILE A 63 7.30 11.61 -1.47
C ILE A 63 6.28 11.49 -0.33
N ALA A 64 6.44 12.29 0.73
CA ALA A 64 5.53 12.33 1.86
C ALA A 64 4.10 12.69 1.41
N GLN A 65 3.95 13.75 0.61
CA GLN A 65 2.65 14.21 0.14
C GLN A 65 1.98 13.18 -0.80
N LYS A 66 2.74 12.59 -1.73
CA LYS A 66 2.22 11.53 -2.61
C LYS A 66 1.78 10.31 -1.80
N THR A 67 2.60 9.89 -0.83
CA THR A 67 2.29 8.76 0.07
C THR A 67 1.01 9.04 0.86
N LYS A 68 0.87 10.25 1.42
CA LYS A 68 -0.31 10.66 2.19
C LYS A 68 -1.56 10.59 1.33
N ASN A 69 -1.53 11.22 0.15
CA ASN A 69 -2.65 11.26 -0.78
C ASN A 69 -3.04 9.85 -1.23
N TYR A 70 -2.04 9.00 -1.52
CA TYR A 70 -2.27 7.63 -1.95
C TYR A 70 -2.89 6.79 -0.83
N MET A 71 -2.31 6.81 0.38
CA MET A 71 -2.86 6.10 1.52
C MET A 71 -4.27 6.55 1.86
N ALA A 72 -4.61 7.85 1.71
CA ALA A 72 -5.97 8.34 1.95
C ALA A 72 -7.04 7.74 1.02
N THR A 73 -6.64 7.19 -0.13
CA THR A 73 -7.56 6.48 -1.05
C THR A 73 -7.82 5.03 -0.64
N MET A 74 -7.01 4.48 0.27
CA MET A 74 -7.09 3.08 0.70
C MET A 74 -8.23 2.88 1.68
N PRO A 75 -9.01 1.78 1.58
CA PRO A 75 -10.19 1.55 2.40
C PRO A 75 -9.91 1.59 3.90
N GLU A 76 -8.74 1.12 4.33
CA GLU A 76 -8.33 1.12 5.75
C GLU A 76 -8.08 2.52 6.32
N TRP A 77 -7.58 3.44 5.49
CA TRP A 77 -7.20 4.78 5.93
C TRP A 77 -8.19 5.86 5.51
N ARG A 78 -9.13 5.50 4.63
CA ARG A 78 -10.20 6.38 4.16
C ARG A 78 -11.08 6.79 5.34
N GLY A 79 -11.25 8.09 5.53
CA GLY A 79 -12.01 8.65 6.66
C GLY A 79 -11.15 9.11 7.85
N ARG A 80 -9.82 8.96 7.81
CA ARG A 80 -8.92 9.64 8.76
C ARG A 80 -8.76 11.15 8.49
N ASP A 81 -9.26 11.64 7.36
CA ASP A 81 -9.23 13.07 7.00
C ASP A 81 -10.28 13.90 7.76
N GLU A 82 -11.12 13.27 8.60
CA GLU A 82 -12.25 13.91 9.31
C GLU A 82 -12.02 14.17 10.82
N ILE A 83 -10.76 14.36 11.28
CA ILE A 83 -10.49 14.89 12.64
C ILE A 83 -9.55 16.10 12.59
#